data_AF-G4ZJL9-F1
#
_entry.id   AF-G4ZJL9-F1
#
_cell.length_a   1.000
_cell.length_b   1.000
_cell.length_c   1.000
_cell.angle_alpha   90.00
_cell.angle_beta   90.00
_cell.angle_gamma   90.00
#
_symmetry.space_group_name_H-M   'P 1'
#
loop_
_entity.id
_entity.type
_entity.pdbx_description
1 polymer ?
#
loop_
_entity_poly.entity_id
_entity_poly.type
_entity_poly.pdbx_seq_one_letter_code
_entity_poly.pdbx_strand_id
1 'polypeptide(L)'
;IVLRYNEALVKWIRERELYEAAVISRCQEFGESLATVMIPAVNTINRRLLKTFCELELKLPLEQMTNEKLVNAISQILSSMMNDQIPNVHAIMSQHLKMDLRQKDVQARVLNYFDRFDELVEEYGLSIALDGNDKLKCKLLTENLRPASLKEQVQLYQDLDPTVELNVPRLFDVIKAEALKNQ
;
A
#
# COMPACT_ATOMS: atom_id res chain seq x y z
N ILE A 1 0.90 -18.71 -5.60
CA ILE A 1 -0.56 -18.58 -5.83
C ILE A 1 -1.19 -17.73 -4.72
N VAL A 2 -0.86 -17.97 -3.45
CA VAL A 2 -1.25 -17.11 -2.31
C VAL A 2 -0.82 -15.63 -2.51
N LEU A 3 0.44 -15.36 -2.85
CA LEU A 3 0.94 -13.98 -3.05
C LEU A 3 0.21 -13.16 -4.13
N ARG A 4 -0.38 -13.78 -5.16
CA ARG A 4 -1.12 -13.05 -6.21
C ARG A 4 -2.54 -12.66 -5.79
N TYR A 5 -3.09 -13.34 -4.79
CA TYR A 5 -4.38 -12.98 -4.22
C TYR A 5 -4.25 -11.71 -3.36
N ASN A 6 -3.08 -11.49 -2.74
CA ASN A 6 -2.81 -10.39 -1.81
C ASN A 6 -2.82 -9.02 -2.51
N GLU A 7 -1.99 -8.84 -3.54
CA GLU A 7 -1.87 -7.54 -4.25
C GLU A 7 -3.21 -7.11 -4.87
N ALA A 8 -3.89 -8.03 -5.56
CA ALA A 8 -5.16 -7.74 -6.21
C ALA A 8 -6.29 -7.43 -5.20
N LEU A 9 -6.30 -8.13 -4.05
CA LEU A 9 -7.30 -7.91 -3.02
C LEU A 9 -7.07 -6.61 -2.26
N VAL A 10 -5.83 -6.29 -1.88
CA VAL A 10 -5.51 -5.01 -1.22
C VAL A 10 -5.78 -3.83 -2.16
N LYS A 11 -5.38 -3.95 -3.43
CA LYS A 11 -5.72 -2.94 -4.44
C LYS A 11 -7.22 -2.72 -4.56
N TRP A 12 -8.02 -3.80 -4.64
CA TRP A 12 -9.48 -3.70 -4.74
C TRP A 12 -10.08 -2.99 -3.50
N ILE A 13 -9.56 -3.26 -2.30
CA ILE A 13 -10.02 -2.58 -1.07
C ILE A 13 -9.72 -1.10 -1.11
N ARG A 14 -8.50 -0.70 -1.48
CA ARG A 14 -8.13 0.71 -1.59
C ARG A 14 -8.98 1.44 -2.62
N GLU A 15 -9.20 0.83 -3.77
CA GLU A 15 -10.13 1.35 -4.79
C GLU A 15 -11.56 1.47 -4.25
N ARG A 16 -11.99 0.50 -3.44
CA ARG A 16 -13.31 0.49 -2.80
C ARG A 16 -13.44 1.62 -1.78
N GLU A 17 -12.46 1.84 -0.91
CA GLU A 17 -12.46 2.91 0.08
C GLU A 17 -12.49 4.30 -0.58
N LEU A 18 -11.68 4.51 -1.63
CA LEU A 18 -11.69 5.75 -2.41
C LEU A 18 -13.04 5.99 -3.08
N TYR A 19 -13.64 4.94 -3.66
CA TYR A 19 -14.98 5.01 -4.23
C TYR A 19 -16.03 5.37 -3.17
N GLU A 20 -16.01 4.71 -2.02
CA GLU A 20 -16.97 4.95 -0.95
C GLU A 20 -16.86 6.38 -0.40
N ALA A 21 -15.63 6.87 -0.17
CA ALA A 21 -15.39 8.24 0.26
C ALA A 21 -15.91 9.27 -0.77
N ALA A 22 -15.67 9.03 -2.06
CA ALA A 22 -16.16 9.90 -3.12
C ALA A 22 -17.69 9.92 -3.19
N VAL A 23 -18.35 8.76 -3.06
CA VAL A 23 -19.82 8.67 -3.03
C VAL A 23 -20.40 9.38 -1.80
N ILE A 24 -19.79 9.20 -0.62
CA ILE A 24 -20.21 9.88 0.60
C ILE A 24 -20.12 11.39 0.44
N SER A 25 -18.99 11.89 -0.07
CA SER A 25 -18.79 13.34 -0.32
C SER A 25 -19.84 13.89 -1.28
N ARG A 26 -20.15 13.17 -2.38
CA ARG A 26 -21.22 13.56 -3.31
C ARG A 26 -22.59 13.59 -2.63
N CYS A 27 -22.93 12.57 -1.84
CA CYS A 27 -24.22 12.53 -1.14
C CYS A 27 -24.38 13.70 -0.16
N GLN A 28 -23.30 14.11 0.51
CA GLN A 28 -23.29 15.28 1.40
C GLN A 28 -23.49 16.59 0.64
N GLU A 29 -22.91 16.73 -0.55
CA GLU A 29 -23.01 17.95 -1.36
C GLU A 29 -24.37 18.11 -2.04
N PHE A 30 -24.93 17.02 -2.57
CA PHE A 30 -26.15 17.06 -3.40
C PHE A 30 -27.41 16.50 -2.71
N GLY A 31 -27.30 16.04 -1.45
CA GLY A 31 -28.41 15.47 -0.69
C GLY A 31 -28.92 14.12 -1.21
N GLU A 32 -28.10 13.41 -2.00
CA GLU A 32 -28.45 12.08 -2.52
C GLU A 32 -28.46 11.02 -1.41
N SER A 33 -29.30 9.99 -1.58
CA SER A 33 -29.33 8.85 -0.67
C SER A 33 -28.16 7.90 -0.93
N LEU A 34 -27.32 7.68 0.08
CA LEU A 34 -26.20 6.74 0.03
C LEU A 34 -26.63 5.35 -0.41
N ALA A 35 -27.77 4.86 0.10
CA ALA A 35 -28.30 3.53 -0.22
C ALA A 35 -28.71 3.38 -1.70
N THR A 36 -29.06 4.49 -2.36
CA THR A 36 -29.47 4.51 -3.76
C THR A 36 -28.25 4.56 -4.69
N VAL A 37 -27.20 5.23 -4.24
CA VAL A 37 -26.08 5.63 -5.07
C VAL A 37 -24.87 4.69 -4.93
N MET A 38 -24.74 4.04 -3.78
CA MET A 38 -23.67 3.10 -3.48
C MET A 38 -23.88 1.78 -4.21
N ILE A 39 -22.93 1.39 -5.06
CA ILE A 39 -22.90 0.05 -5.64
C ILE A 39 -22.45 -0.92 -4.54
N PRO A 40 -23.20 -2.00 -4.24
CA PRO A 40 -22.75 -3.01 -3.29
C PRO A 40 -21.46 -3.71 -3.76
N ALA A 41 -20.52 -3.95 -2.85
CA ALA A 41 -19.29 -4.70 -3.11
C ALA A 41 -19.54 -6.07 -3.76
N VAL A 42 -20.61 -6.78 -3.36
CA VAL A 42 -21.02 -8.06 -3.99
C VAL A 42 -21.28 -7.94 -5.49
N ASN A 43 -21.65 -6.76 -5.98
CA ASN A 43 -21.90 -6.50 -7.40
C ASN A 43 -20.64 -6.06 -8.16
N THR A 44 -19.53 -5.79 -7.46
CA THR A 44 -18.26 -5.37 -8.06
C THR A 44 -17.29 -6.53 -8.30
N ILE A 45 -17.58 -7.71 -7.73
CA ILE A 45 -16.76 -8.91 -7.90
C ILE A 45 -17.33 -9.78 -9.01
N ASN A 46 -16.46 -10.39 -9.81
CA ASN A 46 -16.88 -11.35 -10.82
C ASN A 46 -17.77 -12.46 -10.20
N ARG A 47 -18.98 -12.64 -10.73
CA ARG A 47 -19.98 -13.57 -10.15
C ARG A 47 -19.48 -15.01 -10.03
N ARG A 48 -18.68 -15.49 -10.99
CA ARG A 48 -18.08 -16.84 -10.92
C ARG A 48 -17.08 -16.92 -9.78
N LEU A 49 -16.21 -15.91 -9.64
CA LEU A 49 -15.24 -15.83 -8.55
C LEU A 49 -15.94 -15.77 -7.19
N LEU A 50 -16.96 -14.92 -7.06
CA LEU A 50 -17.75 -14.78 -5.84
C LEU A 50 -18.42 -16.10 -5.47
N LYS A 51 -19.03 -16.81 -6.43
CA LYS A 51 -19.62 -18.14 -6.20
C LYS A 51 -18.58 -19.13 -5.65
N THR A 52 -17.43 -19.23 -6.31
CA THR A 52 -16.33 -20.10 -5.88
C THR A 52 -15.87 -19.77 -4.46
N PHE A 53 -15.73 -18.48 -4.15
CA PHE A 53 -15.35 -18.02 -2.82
C PHE A 53 -16.40 -18.41 -1.75
N CYS A 54 -17.68 -18.16 -2.00
CA CYS A 54 -18.77 -18.52 -1.08
C CYS A 54 -18.79 -20.02 -0.76
N GLU A 55 -18.75 -20.85 -1.81
CA GLU A 55 -18.94 -22.30 -1.68
C GLU A 55 -17.70 -22.99 -1.10
N LEU A 56 -16.50 -22.56 -1.51
CA LEU A 56 -15.25 -23.23 -1.15
C LEU A 56 -14.66 -22.69 0.15
N GLU A 57 -14.61 -21.38 0.36
CA GLU A 57 -13.99 -20.79 1.55
C GLU A 57 -14.99 -20.67 2.69
N LEU A 58 -16.15 -20.04 2.43
CA LEU A 58 -17.11 -19.71 3.49
C LEU A 58 -18.16 -20.81 3.74
N LYS A 59 -18.15 -21.87 2.93
CA LYS A 59 -19.10 -23.00 2.98
C LYS A 59 -20.56 -22.53 2.99
N LEU A 60 -20.87 -21.47 2.23
CA LEU A 60 -22.22 -20.88 2.15
C LEU A 60 -22.72 -20.77 0.71
N PRO A 61 -24.03 -20.93 0.46
CA PRO A 61 -24.63 -20.70 -0.86
C PRO A 61 -24.55 -19.23 -1.27
N LEU A 62 -24.29 -18.94 -2.55
CA LEU A 62 -24.17 -17.57 -3.08
C LEU A 62 -25.39 -16.69 -2.73
N GLU A 63 -26.59 -17.28 -2.66
CA GLU A 63 -27.85 -16.61 -2.34
C GLU A 63 -27.87 -16.04 -0.92
N GLN A 64 -27.06 -16.59 -0.01
CA GLN A 64 -26.92 -16.11 1.36
C GLN A 64 -25.79 -15.09 1.54
N MET A 65 -25.07 -14.76 0.46
CA MET A 65 -24.00 -13.76 0.48
C MET A 65 -24.61 -12.36 0.53
N THR A 66 -24.28 -11.61 1.57
CA THR A 66 -24.64 -10.20 1.72
C THR A 66 -23.41 -9.32 1.55
N ASN A 67 -23.62 -8.02 1.33
CA ASN A 67 -22.53 -7.07 1.24
C ASN A 67 -21.65 -7.08 2.48
N GLU A 68 -22.28 -7.10 3.66
CA GLU A 68 -21.62 -7.16 4.95
C GLU A 68 -20.79 -8.45 5.12
N LYS A 69 -21.35 -9.62 4.77
CA LYS A 69 -20.63 -10.89 4.85
C LYS A 69 -19.39 -10.90 3.96
N LEU A 70 -19.49 -10.33 2.76
CA LEU A 70 -18.37 -10.25 1.83
C LEU A 70 -17.25 -9.37 2.38
N VAL A 71 -17.59 -8.16 2.86
CA VAL A 71 -16.61 -7.23 3.45
C VAL A 71 -15.94 -7.88 4.66
N ASN A 72 -16.71 -8.45 5.58
CA ASN A 72 -16.18 -9.13 6.76
C ASN A 72 -15.26 -10.30 6.38
N ALA A 73 -15.65 -11.13 5.41
CA ALA A 73 -14.83 -12.25 4.96
C ALA A 73 -13.50 -11.79 4.35
N ILE A 74 -13.54 -10.71 3.55
CA ILE A 74 -12.34 -10.10 2.97
C ILE A 74 -11.42 -9.55 4.08
N SER A 75 -11.97 -8.82 5.06
CA SER A 75 -11.21 -8.30 6.19
C SER A 75 -10.58 -9.41 7.05
N GLN A 76 -11.29 -10.53 7.25
CA GLN A 76 -10.77 -11.69 7.97
C GLN A 76 -9.62 -12.36 7.21
N ILE A 77 -9.73 -12.49 5.88
CA ILE A 77 -8.66 -13.03 5.04
C ILE A 77 -7.42 -12.17 5.17
N LEU A 78 -7.55 -10.84 5.03
CA LEU A 78 -6.43 -9.93 5.24
C LEU A 78 -5.82 -10.07 6.63
N SER A 79 -6.65 -10.11 7.68
CA SER A 79 -6.19 -10.22 9.06
C SER A 79 -5.43 -11.53 9.30
N SER A 80 -5.93 -12.66 8.78
CA SER A 80 -5.25 -13.97 8.88
C SER A 80 -3.93 -13.99 8.11
N MET A 81 -3.88 -13.37 6.93
CA MET A 81 -2.67 -13.28 6.12
C MET A 81 -1.58 -12.44 6.78
N MET A 82 -1.97 -11.40 7.52
CA MET A 82 -1.05 -10.59 8.32
C MET A 82 -0.52 -11.35 9.55
N ASN A 83 -1.27 -12.33 10.06
CA ASN A 83 -0.91 -13.06 11.29
C ASN A 83 -0.05 -14.32 11.04
N ASP A 84 -0.18 -14.99 9.88
CA ASP A 84 0.38 -16.34 9.71
C ASP A 84 1.81 -16.41 9.14
N GLN A 85 2.37 -15.33 8.60
CA GLN A 85 3.78 -15.29 8.16
C GLN A 85 4.38 -13.91 8.38
N ILE A 86 5.51 -13.82 9.09
CA ILE A 86 6.33 -12.60 9.12
C ILE A 86 6.80 -12.35 7.68
N PRO A 87 6.33 -11.30 6.99
CA PRO A 87 6.69 -11.06 5.61
C PRO A 87 8.19 -10.75 5.52
N ASN A 88 8.87 -11.29 4.50
CA ASN A 88 10.26 -10.95 4.23
C ASN A 88 10.34 -9.53 3.65
N VAL A 89 10.36 -8.55 4.55
CA VAL A 89 10.32 -7.11 4.24
C VAL A 89 11.40 -6.72 3.24
N HIS A 90 12.63 -7.20 3.42
CA HIS A 90 13.74 -6.88 2.52
C HIS A 90 13.52 -7.42 1.10
N ALA A 91 13.01 -8.65 0.96
CA ALA A 91 12.73 -9.24 -0.34
C ALA A 91 11.65 -8.44 -1.08
N ILE A 92 10.56 -8.09 -0.39
CA ILE A 92 9.45 -7.32 -0.97
C ILE A 92 9.94 -5.94 -1.44
N MET A 93 10.64 -5.20 -0.57
CA MET A 93 11.16 -3.87 -0.93
C MET A 93 12.13 -3.95 -2.12
N SER A 94 13.06 -4.92 -2.13
CA SER A 94 14.01 -5.07 -3.24
C SER A 94 13.36 -5.38 -4.59
N GLN A 95 12.23 -6.08 -4.59
CA GLN A 95 11.53 -6.45 -5.81
C GLN A 95 10.59 -5.35 -6.32
N HIS A 96 9.93 -4.65 -5.41
CA HIS A 96 8.77 -3.80 -5.74
C HIS A 96 8.98 -2.30 -5.50
N LEU A 97 9.91 -1.88 -4.63
CA LEU A 97 10.18 -0.47 -4.36
C LEU A 97 11.18 0.07 -5.38
N LYS A 98 10.68 0.79 -6.40
CA LYS A 98 11.50 1.33 -7.49
C LYS A 98 11.19 2.80 -7.74
N MET A 99 12.23 3.64 -7.70
CA MET A 99 12.12 5.04 -8.11
C MET A 99 11.95 5.15 -9.64
N ASP A 100 10.91 5.83 -10.11
CA ASP A 100 10.68 6.05 -11.55
C ASP A 100 11.60 7.15 -12.10
N LEU A 101 12.74 6.75 -12.65
CA LEU A 101 13.72 7.67 -13.24
C LEU A 101 13.24 8.37 -14.51
N ARG A 102 12.10 7.96 -15.09
CA ARG A 102 11.50 8.62 -16.26
C ARG A 102 10.70 9.87 -15.86
N GLN A 103 10.32 9.99 -14.59
CA GLN A 103 9.70 11.20 -14.07
C GLN A 103 10.74 12.34 -14.05
N LYS A 104 10.47 13.38 -14.85
CA LYS A 104 11.35 14.53 -15.05
C LYS A 104 11.30 15.50 -13.86
N ASP A 105 10.14 15.64 -13.25
CA ASP A 105 10.01 16.43 -12.03
C ASP A 105 10.65 15.67 -10.86
N VAL A 106 11.81 16.15 -10.41
CA VAL A 106 12.57 15.52 -9.33
C VAL A 106 11.78 15.47 -8.02
N GLN A 107 11.00 16.51 -7.72
CA GLN A 107 10.22 16.55 -6.49
C GLN A 107 9.09 15.52 -6.54
N ALA A 108 8.36 15.47 -7.65
CA ALA A 108 7.33 14.46 -7.85
C ALA A 108 7.92 13.03 -7.84
N ARG A 109 9.11 12.85 -8.41
CA ARG A 109 9.81 11.55 -8.41
C ARG A 109 10.15 11.07 -7.00
N VAL A 110 10.66 11.96 -6.15
CA VAL A 110 10.97 11.62 -4.75
C VAL A 110 9.68 11.38 -3.96
N LEU A 111 8.66 12.22 -4.14
CA LEU A 111 7.37 12.05 -3.46
C LEU A 111 6.71 10.71 -3.82
N ASN A 112 6.62 10.39 -5.10
CA ASN A 112 6.05 9.12 -5.58
C ASN A 112 6.84 7.90 -5.09
N TYR A 113 8.15 8.04 -4.83
CA TYR A 113 8.95 6.95 -4.27
C TYR A 113 8.58 6.63 -2.82
N PHE A 114 8.34 7.67 -2.00
CA PHE A 114 7.89 7.50 -0.63
C PHE A 114 6.43 7.03 -0.55
N ASP A 115 5.56 7.59 -1.40
CA ASP A 115 4.18 7.10 -1.54
C ASP A 115 4.16 5.61 -1.89
N ARG A 116 4.99 5.18 -2.87
CA ARG A 116 5.13 3.77 -3.23
C ARG A 116 5.64 2.88 -2.07
N PHE A 117 6.45 3.42 -1.17
CA PHE A 117 6.85 2.68 0.03
C PHE A 117 5.64 2.40 0.92
N ASP A 118 4.84 3.42 1.22
CA ASP A 118 3.64 3.29 2.05
C ASP A 118 2.60 2.36 1.39
N GLU A 119 2.43 2.44 0.06
CA GLU A 119 1.58 1.50 -0.69
C GLU A 119 2.02 0.04 -0.47
N LEU A 120 3.32 -0.24 -0.48
CA LEU A 120 3.84 -1.59 -0.24
C LEU A 120 3.66 -2.04 1.21
N VAL A 121 3.70 -1.11 2.16
CA VAL A 121 3.41 -1.41 3.58
C VAL A 121 1.96 -1.87 3.71
N GLU A 122 1.02 -1.19 3.06
CA GLU A 122 -0.39 -1.56 3.03
C GLU A 122 -0.63 -2.89 2.27
N GLU A 123 -0.09 -3.00 1.04
CA GLU A 123 -0.28 -4.14 0.12
C GLU A 123 0.19 -5.48 0.72
N TYR A 124 1.28 -5.45 1.48
CA TYR A 124 1.88 -6.65 2.07
C TYR A 124 1.68 -6.74 3.59
N GLY A 125 0.89 -5.85 4.20
CA GLY A 125 0.62 -5.86 5.63
C GLY A 125 1.89 -5.72 6.49
N LEU A 126 2.86 -4.92 6.03
CA LEU A 126 4.18 -4.81 6.64
C LEU A 126 4.18 -3.97 7.93
N SER A 127 3.05 -3.34 8.28
CA SER A 127 2.86 -2.55 9.50
C SER A 127 3.29 -3.31 10.75
N ILE A 128 3.04 -4.62 10.83
CA ILE A 128 3.46 -5.46 11.97
C ILE A 128 5.00 -5.40 12.19
N ALA A 129 5.78 -5.27 11.11
CA ALA A 129 7.23 -5.21 11.18
C ALA A 129 7.79 -3.77 11.20
N LEU A 130 7.02 -2.80 10.68
CA LEU A 130 7.51 -1.45 10.41
C LEU A 130 6.93 -0.38 11.34
N ASP A 131 5.77 -0.60 11.97
CA ASP A 131 5.15 0.40 12.83
C ASP A 131 6.05 0.76 14.01
N GLY A 132 6.32 2.07 14.16
CA GLY A 132 7.25 2.61 15.14
C GLY A 132 8.74 2.30 14.89
N ASN A 133 9.09 1.57 13.82
CA ASN A 133 10.45 1.19 13.48
C ASN A 133 11.02 2.06 12.35
N ASP A 134 11.11 3.38 12.60
CA ASP A 134 11.60 4.34 11.62
C ASP A 134 13.03 4.04 11.15
N LYS A 135 13.85 3.43 12.02
CA LYS A 135 15.20 2.97 11.63
C LYS A 135 15.16 1.96 10.48
N LEU A 136 14.29 0.95 10.58
CA LEU A 136 14.14 -0.04 9.52
C LEU A 136 13.51 0.58 8.26
N LYS A 137 12.53 1.48 8.40
CA LYS A 137 11.95 2.21 7.26
C LYS A 137 13.02 3.01 6.51
N CYS A 138 13.83 3.80 7.22
CA CYS A 138 14.92 4.58 6.64
C CYS A 138 15.95 3.70 5.92
N LYS A 139 16.32 2.56 6.53
CA LYS A 139 17.22 1.58 5.92
C LYS A 139 16.66 1.04 4.60
N LEU A 140 15.41 0.58 4.58
CA LEU A 140 14.77 0.03 3.38
C LEU A 140 14.62 1.07 2.26
N LEU A 141 14.23 2.30 2.60
CA LEU A 141 14.15 3.42 1.67
C LEU A 141 15.52 3.74 1.05
N THR A 142 16.59 3.71 1.85
CA THR A 142 17.95 4.00 1.38
C THR A 142 18.52 2.84 0.55
N GLU A 143 18.32 1.60 0.97
CA GLU A 143 18.83 0.40 0.29
C GLU A 143 18.34 0.29 -1.17
N ASN A 144 17.09 0.69 -1.41
CA ASN A 144 16.40 0.60 -2.69
C ASN A 144 16.43 1.90 -3.51
N LEU A 145 17.10 2.94 -2.99
CA LEU A 145 17.18 4.23 -3.64
C LEU A 145 17.94 4.15 -4.97
N ARG A 146 17.45 4.87 -5.98
CA ARG A 146 18.08 4.99 -7.30
C ARG A 146 18.09 6.47 -7.72
N PRO A 147 19.06 6.91 -8.55
CA PRO A 147 20.22 6.15 -9.02
C PRO A 147 21.23 5.82 -7.90
N ALA A 148 22.22 4.97 -8.19
CA ALA A 148 23.23 4.56 -7.20
C ALA A 148 24.02 5.75 -6.63
N SER A 149 24.29 6.77 -7.45
CA SER A 149 24.95 8.00 -7.00
C SER A 149 24.14 8.75 -5.94
N LEU A 150 22.81 8.84 -6.10
CA LEU A 150 21.94 9.46 -5.09
C LEU A 150 21.97 8.67 -3.77
N LYS A 151 21.95 7.33 -3.87
CA LYS A 151 22.07 6.44 -2.71
C LYS A 151 23.39 6.68 -1.96
N GLU A 152 24.51 6.71 -2.68
CA GLU A 152 25.84 6.96 -2.09
C GLU A 152 25.90 8.30 -1.37
N GLN A 153 25.36 9.38 -1.95
CA GLN A 153 25.31 10.69 -1.29
C GLN A 153 24.47 10.67 -0.01
N VAL A 154 23.31 10.03 -0.04
CA VAL A 154 22.44 9.92 1.15
C VAL A 154 23.11 9.10 2.25
N GLN A 155 23.84 8.04 1.89
CA GLN A 155 24.61 7.24 2.86
C GLN A 155 25.75 8.04 3.50
N LEU A 156 26.46 8.87 2.73
CA LEU A 156 27.46 9.79 3.29
C LEU A 156 26.84 10.78 4.29
N TYR A 157 25.63 11.28 4.02
CA TYR A 157 24.91 12.12 4.96
C TYR A 157 24.49 11.36 6.23
N GLN A 158 24.11 10.08 6.12
CA GLN A 158 23.79 9.23 7.27
C GLN A 158 25.02 8.97 8.15
N ASP A 159 26.21 8.80 7.55
CA ASP A 159 27.46 8.66 8.29
C ASP A 159 27.82 9.93 9.08
N LEU A 160 27.49 11.11 8.54
CA LEU A 160 27.76 12.41 9.17
C LEU A 160 26.70 12.80 10.21
N ASP A 161 25.43 12.47 9.95
CA ASP A 161 24.28 12.76 10.79
C ASP A 161 23.42 11.49 10.97
N PRO A 162 23.69 10.68 12.01
CA PRO A 162 22.94 9.45 12.26
C PRO A 162 21.45 9.66 12.51
N THR A 163 20.99 10.90 12.77
CA THR A 163 19.55 11.17 12.94
C THR A 163 18.77 10.95 11.65
N VAL A 164 19.43 11.02 10.48
CA VAL A 164 18.86 10.74 9.17
C VAL A 164 18.45 9.26 9.04
N GLU A 165 19.17 8.34 9.70
CA GLU A 165 18.80 6.92 9.73
C GLU A 165 17.62 6.62 10.66
N LEU A 166 17.20 7.56 11.49
CA LEU A 166 16.23 7.32 12.57
C LEU A 166 14.92 8.07 12.39
N ASN A 167 14.81 8.93 11.37
CA ASN A 167 13.66 9.81 11.17
C ASN A 167 13.30 9.89 9.69
N VAL A 168 12.14 9.33 9.32
CA VAL A 168 11.68 9.25 7.93
C VAL A 168 11.48 10.64 7.29
N PRO A 169 10.81 11.62 7.94
CA PRO A 169 10.76 13.00 7.43
C PRO A 169 12.15 13.62 7.16
N ARG A 170 13.11 13.40 8.06
CA ARG A 170 14.47 13.90 7.90
C ARG A 170 15.18 13.25 6.71
N LEU A 171 15.01 11.93 6.53
CA LEU A 171 15.52 11.21 5.37
C LEU A 171 14.92 11.75 4.06
N PHE A 172 13.61 12.01 4.05
CA PHE A 172 12.92 12.61 2.90
C PHE A 172 13.55 13.95 2.50
N ASP A 173 13.79 14.84 3.47
CA ASP A 173 14.40 16.15 3.21
C ASP A 173 15.80 16.02 2.60
N VAL A 174 16.62 15.10 3.11
CA VAL A 174 17.97 14.83 2.59
C VAL A 174 17.90 14.27 1.17
N ILE A 175 17.07 13.25 0.93
CA ILE A 175 16.90 12.65 -0.41
C ILE A 175 16.43 13.71 -1.41
N LYS A 176 15.46 14.55 -1.02
CA LYS A 176 14.95 15.64 -1.87
C LYS A 176 16.03 16.65 -2.19
N ALA A 177 16.81 17.09 -1.20
CA ALA A 177 17.89 18.04 -1.40
C ALA A 177 18.99 17.48 -2.32
N GLU A 178 19.42 16.24 -2.10
CA GLU A 178 20.45 15.60 -2.93
C GLU A 178 19.96 15.27 -4.34
N ALA A 179 18.70 14.86 -4.50
CA ALA A 179 18.14 14.61 -5.82
C ALA A 179 18.05 15.89 -6.66
N LEU A 180 17.83 17.05 -6.04
CA LEU A 180 17.80 18.35 -6.72
C LEU A 180 19.19 18.84 -7.14
N LYS A 181 20.24 18.51 -6.37
CA LYS A 181 21.63 18.87 -6.72
C LYS A 181 22.17 18.07 -7.91
N ASN A 182 21.70 16.84 -8.09
CA ASN A 182 22.15 15.90 -9.11
C ASN A 182 21.32 15.94 -10.41
N GLN A 183 20.72 17.11 -10.73
CA GLN A 183 20.01 17.34 -12.00
C GLN A 183 20.97 17.50 -13.19
#